data_AF-A0A9D9PUM9-F1
#
_entry.id   AF-A0A9D9PUM9-F1
#
_cell.length_a   1.000
_cell.length_b   1.000
_cell.length_c   1.000
_cell.angle_alpha   90.00
_cell.angle_beta   90.00
_cell.angle_gamma   90.00
#
_symmetry.space_group_name_H-M   'P 1'
#
loop_
_entity.id
_entity.type
_entity.pdbx_description
1 polymer ?
#
loop_
_entity_poly.entity_id
_entity_poly.type
_entity_poly.pdbx_seq_one_letter_code
_entity_poly.pdbx_strand_id
1 'polypeptide(L)'
;MQTVLSLTPFSRIWRTVPVALLFMTCFAGPSSSQVPRWTIGMSQCNLGEPWRVQMNADVKQAASTHPDIRMVFKDAQNDALRQGAH
;
A
#
# COMPACT_ATOMS: atom_id res chain seq x y z
N MET A 1 -61.74 43.77 14.08
CA MET A 1 -61.59 42.63 13.16
C MET A 1 -60.33 42.89 12.34
N GLN A 2 -59.32 42.03 12.51
CA GLN A 2 -57.98 42.17 11.92
C GLN A 2 -57.95 41.52 10.54
N THR A 3 -57.34 42.17 9.53
CA THR A 3 -56.76 41.47 8.39
C THR A 3 -55.71 42.30 7.62
N VAL A 4 -54.46 41.81 7.72
CA VAL A 4 -53.38 41.65 6.71
C VAL A 4 -52.87 42.85 5.88
N LEU A 5 -51.54 43.08 5.94
CA LEU A 5 -50.55 42.93 4.83
C LEU A 5 -49.31 43.81 5.02
N SER A 6 -48.19 43.24 5.48
CA SER A 6 -46.84 43.62 5.02
C SER A 6 -45.90 42.42 5.25
N LEU A 7 -45.60 41.70 4.18
CA LEU A 7 -44.30 41.67 3.49
C LEU A 7 -43.16 41.12 4.36
N THR A 8 -42.78 39.88 4.02
CA THR A 8 -41.55 39.21 4.46
C THR A 8 -40.31 39.97 3.97
N PRO A 9 -39.14 39.70 4.59
CA PRO A 9 -38.11 39.13 3.74
C PRO A 9 -37.33 37.98 4.41
N PHE A 10 -37.16 36.92 3.61
CA PHE A 10 -35.86 36.36 3.24
C PHE A 10 -34.87 35.94 4.35
N SER A 11 -34.44 34.68 4.26
CA SER A 11 -33.20 34.11 4.84
C SER A 11 -33.18 33.72 6.33
N ARG A 12 -33.80 32.56 6.63
CA ARG A 12 -33.33 31.66 7.70
C ARG A 12 -32.98 30.29 7.11
N ILE A 13 -32.17 30.33 6.06
CA ILE A 13 -31.33 29.20 5.65
C ILE A 13 -30.10 29.30 6.57
N TRP A 14 -29.50 28.17 6.96
CA TRP A 14 -28.30 28.05 7.82
C TRP A 14 -28.53 28.13 9.34
N ARG A 15 -29.30 27.19 9.89
CA ARG A 15 -29.06 26.75 11.27
C ARG A 15 -29.45 25.29 11.37
N THR A 16 -28.50 24.49 11.88
CA THR A 16 -28.58 23.07 12.24
C THR A 16 -28.36 22.04 11.12
N VAL A 17 -27.13 21.98 10.60
CA VAL A 17 -26.52 20.69 10.22
C VAL A 17 -25.85 20.14 11.48
N PRO A 18 -26.30 19.00 12.06
CA PRO A 18 -25.66 18.44 13.23
C PRO A 18 -24.29 17.87 12.87
N VAL A 19 -23.31 18.27 13.66
CA VAL A 19 -21.92 17.79 13.73
C VAL A 19 -21.94 16.29 14.06
N ALA A 20 -22.08 15.43 13.04
CA ALA A 20 -22.02 13.98 13.16
C ALA A 20 -20.90 13.44 12.26
N LEU A 21 -19.69 14.00 12.39
CA LEU A 21 -18.51 13.60 11.62
C LEU A 21 -17.21 13.67 12.45
N LEU A 22 -17.23 13.24 13.72
CA LEU A 22 -16.06 13.37 14.61
C LEU A 22 -15.86 12.21 15.60
N PHE A 23 -16.07 10.95 15.20
CA PHE A 23 -15.74 9.81 16.09
C PHE A 23 -15.32 8.54 15.33
N MET A 24 -14.33 8.64 14.44
CA MET A 24 -13.63 7.44 13.92
C MET A 24 -12.17 7.74 13.57
N THR A 25 -11.42 8.29 14.52
CA THR A 25 -9.96 8.42 14.43
C THR A 25 -9.31 7.76 15.63
N CYS A 26 -9.33 6.43 15.68
CA CYS A 26 -8.55 5.67 16.64
C CYS A 26 -7.41 4.94 15.91
N PHE A 27 -6.20 5.45 16.19
CA PHE A 27 -4.93 4.72 16.27
C PHE A 27 -4.36 4.10 15.00
N ALA A 28 -3.80 4.93 14.12
CA ALA A 28 -2.60 4.56 13.38
C ALA A 28 -1.37 4.84 14.27
N GLY A 29 -0.94 3.84 15.04
CA GLY A 29 0.34 3.89 15.74
C GLY A 29 1.51 3.92 14.74
N PRO A 30 2.69 4.48 15.10
CA PRO A 30 3.84 4.50 14.20
C PRO A 30 4.25 3.06 13.86
N SER A 31 4.19 2.68 12.58
CA SER A 31 4.81 1.44 12.14
C SER A 31 6.33 1.63 12.26
N SER A 32 6.96 0.86 13.14
CA SER A 32 8.42 0.79 13.16
C SER A 32 8.87 0.36 11.77
N SER A 33 9.59 1.22 11.05
CA SER A 33 10.31 0.83 9.84
C SER A 33 11.38 -0.19 10.27
N GLN A 34 11.06 -1.47 10.11
CA GLN A 34 11.98 -2.55 10.47
C GLN A 34 13.10 -2.56 9.42
N VAL A 35 14.33 -2.28 9.84
CA VAL A 35 15.51 -2.44 8.97
C VAL A 35 15.60 -3.92 8.58
N PRO A 36 15.74 -4.26 7.28
CA PRO A 36 15.87 -5.66 6.87
C PRO A 36 17.06 -6.30 7.58
N ARG A 37 16.79 -7.32 8.40
CA ARG A 37 17.82 -8.08 9.13
C ARG A 37 18.51 -9.09 8.22
N TRP A 38 17.77 -9.64 7.27
CA TRP A 38 18.22 -10.73 6.41
C TRP A 38 18.15 -10.31 4.95
N THR A 39 19.21 -10.60 4.19
CA THR A 39 19.21 -10.45 2.74
C THR A 39 19.34 -11.83 2.10
N ILE A 40 18.36 -12.21 1.28
CA ILE A 40 18.33 -13.48 0.58
C ILE A 40 18.59 -13.21 -0.91
N GLY A 41 19.73 -13.68 -1.39
CA GLY A 41 20.09 -13.65 -2.81
C GLY A 41 19.64 -14.93 -3.51
N MET A 42 18.99 -14.80 -4.66
CA MET A 42 18.61 -15.92 -5.52
C MET A 42 19.10 -15.65 -6.95
N SER A 43 19.87 -16.58 -7.50
CA SER A 43 20.28 -16.57 -8.91
C SER A 43 19.56 -17.71 -9.64
N GLN A 44 18.72 -17.37 -10.62
CA GLN A 44 18.16 -18.36 -11.53
C GLN A 44 19.08 -18.56 -12.73
N CYS A 45 19.15 -19.78 -13.25
CA CYS A 45 19.93 -20.09 -14.44
C CYS A 45 19.48 -19.28 -15.65
N ASN A 46 18.17 -19.07 -15.84
CA ASN A 46 17.61 -18.14 -16.81
C ASN A 46 16.19 -17.72 -16.39
N LEU A 47 15.63 -16.71 -17.05
CA LEU A 47 14.21 -16.34 -16.92
C LEU A 47 13.41 -16.50 -18.23
N GLY A 48 13.88 -17.36 -19.14
CA GLY A 48 13.25 -17.52 -20.47
C GLY A 48 11.87 -18.17 -20.44
N GLU A 49 11.59 -18.96 -19.40
CA GLU A 49 10.30 -19.64 -19.25
C GLU A 49 9.34 -18.82 -18.38
N PRO A 50 8.06 -18.65 -18.77
CA PRO A 50 7.10 -17.86 -18.01
C PRO A 50 6.94 -18.27 -16.55
N TRP A 51 7.06 -19.57 -16.25
CA TRP A 51 6.95 -20.09 -14.88
C TRP A 51 8.14 -19.68 -14.00
N ARG A 52 9.33 -19.40 -14.56
CA ARG A 52 10.49 -18.91 -13.80
C ARG A 52 10.30 -17.46 -13.37
N VAL A 53 9.65 -16.66 -14.22
CA VAL A 53 9.24 -15.29 -13.89
C VAL A 53 8.16 -15.31 -12.82
N GLN A 54 7.17 -16.20 -12.95
CA GLN A 54 6.13 -16.39 -11.92
C GLN A 54 6.74 -16.82 -10.59
N MET A 55 7.71 -17.73 -10.60
CA MET A 55 8.43 -18.16 -9.39
C MET A 55 9.07 -16.98 -8.65
N ASN A 56 9.71 -16.03 -9.36
CA ASN A 56 10.24 -14.81 -8.75
C ASN A 56 9.13 -13.95 -8.12
N ALA A 57 7.99 -13.83 -8.80
CA ALA A 57 6.85 -13.08 -8.29
C ALA A 57 6.27 -13.73 -7.02
N ASP A 58 6.11 -15.05 -7.01
CA ASP A 58 5.60 -15.81 -5.88
C ASP A 58 6.53 -15.68 -4.66
N VAL A 59 7.85 -15.81 -4.86
CA VAL A 59 8.84 -15.62 -3.79
C VAL A 59 8.82 -14.19 -3.27
N LYS A 60 8.73 -13.19 -4.16
CA LYS A 60 8.65 -11.77 -3.76
C LYS A 60 7.38 -11.49 -2.96
N GLN A 61 6.25 -12.07 -3.38
CA GLN A 61 4.97 -11.92 -2.68
C GLN A 61 5.03 -12.59 -1.30
N ALA A 62 5.58 -13.80 -1.20
CA ALA A 62 5.79 -14.47 0.08
C ALA A 62 6.70 -13.67 1.01
N ALA A 63 7.80 -13.09 0.49
CA ALA A 63 8.70 -12.25 1.28
C ALA A 63 8.07 -10.92 1.73
N SER A 64 7.04 -10.41 1.05
CA SER A 64 6.43 -9.12 1.36
C SER A 64 5.73 -9.06 2.73
N THR A 65 5.36 -10.22 3.28
CA THR A 65 4.80 -10.33 4.64
C THR A 65 5.88 -10.35 5.73
N HIS A 66 7.16 -10.34 5.34
CA HIS A 66 8.31 -10.39 6.24
C HIS A 66 9.17 -9.12 6.07
N PRO A 67 8.87 -8.03 6.80
CA PRO A 67 9.57 -6.75 6.63
C PRO A 67 11.06 -6.79 7.02
N ASP A 68 11.49 -7.85 7.71
CA ASP A 68 12.88 -8.10 8.05
C ASP A 68 13.69 -8.80 6.94
N ILE A 69 13.05 -9.18 5.83
CA ILE A 69 13.68 -9.87 4.69
C ILE A 69 13.81 -8.93 3.49
N ARG A 70 15.01 -8.86 2.91
CA ARG A 70 15.28 -8.26 1.60
C ARG A 70 15.61 -9.33 0.58
N MET A 71 14.78 -9.46 -0.45
CA MET A 71 15.06 -10.34 -1.59
C MET A 71 15.92 -9.62 -2.65
N VAL A 72 16.89 -10.34 -3.22
CA VAL A 72 17.68 -9.92 -4.38
C VAL A 72 17.66 -11.04 -5.42
N PHE A 73 17.12 -10.75 -6.61
CA PHE A 73 17.02 -11.71 -7.71
C PHE A 73 18.05 -11.37 -8.79
N LYS A 74 18.78 -12.37 -9.27
CA LYS A 74 19.71 -12.28 -10.42
C LYS A 74 19.31 -13.31 -11.50
N ASP A 75 19.44 -12.91 -12.75
CA ASP A 75 19.29 -13.79 -13.91
C ASP A 75 20.67 -14.11 -14.51
N ALA A 76 21.03 -15.39 -14.53
CA ALA A 76 22.29 -15.84 -15.09
C ALA A 76 22.27 -15.99 -16.62
N GLN A 77 21.11 -15.93 -17.28
CA GLN A 77 20.99 -15.99 -18.75
C GLN A 77 21.66 -17.21 -19.41
N ASN A 78 21.60 -18.37 -18.75
CA ASN A 78 22.28 -19.62 -19.10
C ASN A 78 23.81 -19.51 -19.20
N ASP A 79 24.40 -18.53 -18.53
CA ASP A 79 25.85 -18.33 -18.46
C ASP A 79 26.38 -18.79 -17.09
N ALA A 80 27.14 -19.89 -17.09
CA ALA A 80 27.72 -20.46 -15.87
C ALA A 80 28.76 -19.54 -15.20
N LEU A 81 29.48 -18.72 -15.97
CA LEU A 81 30.42 -17.74 -15.41
C LEU A 81 29.65 -16.64 -14.70
N ARG A 82 28.56 -16.18 -15.31
CA ARG A 82 27.66 -15.19 -14.68
C ARG A 82 26.98 -15.72 -13.43
N GLN A 83 26.61 -17.00 -13.43
CA GLN A 83 26.00 -17.65 -12.26
C GLN A 83 26.98 -17.80 -11.10
N GLY A 84 28.26 -18.09 -11.39
CA GLY A 84 29.31 -18.23 -10.38
C GLY A 84 29.88 -16.91 -9.88
N ALA A 85 29.65 -15.80 -10.60
CA ALA A 85 30.11 -14.47 -10.22
C ALA A 85 29.30 -13.92 -9.03
N HIS A 86 30.00 -13.62 -7.93
CA HIS A 86 29.42 -13.18 -6.66
C HIS A 86 29.17 -11.67 -6.65
#